data_AF-A0A7S0LXJ0-F1
#
_entry.id   AF-A0A7S0LXJ0-F1
#
_cell.length_a   1.000
_cell.length_b   1.000
_cell.length_c   1.000
_cell.angle_alpha   90.00
_cell.angle_beta   90.00
_cell.angle_gamma   90.00
#
_symmetry.space_group_name_H-M   'P 1'
#
loop_
_entity.id
_entity.type
_entity.pdbx_description
1 polymer ?
#
loop_
_entity_poly.entity_id
_entity_poly.type
_entity_poly.pdbx_seq_one_letter_code
_entity_poly.pdbx_strand_id
1 'polypeptide(L)'
;ETFPYVTDENKEQSDNKKIVSKNFSQKNLNLYNQITDDFNFLFYQIIIIPFRSQQIVPLFSLKASSIGKFILVNGIVVEINQIEYLLKKVVYKCKSCQFQVTQYVNTNNFKPLLNCPVKKCRFTTNPENFYIDANLNSIEKTQEIKIRSDYLKNIDSNSYEIMKVRLQGYLTATCKLGDIIKVAGIILPSNCTKNKRQIGQEIFLDSLFLDKNFNRNLDNNQKFLIEKEISNVFNHSGIYEKVSSYMDFFFIGHSNFKKGLLLSLVGSNIQ
;
A
#
# COMPACT_ATOMS: atom_id res chain seq x y z
N GLU A 1 -35.08 82.42 -1.54
CA GLU A 1 -35.80 81.33 -2.25
C GLU A 1 -36.36 80.39 -1.17
N THR A 2 -37.43 80.80 -0.49
CA THR A 2 -38.84 80.42 -0.72
C THR A 2 -39.20 78.95 -0.41
N PHE A 3 -39.75 78.77 0.79
CA PHE A 3 -40.97 78.01 1.15
C PHE A 3 -40.98 76.45 1.26
N PRO A 4 -41.92 75.87 2.07
CA PRO A 4 -41.67 74.77 3.01
C PRO A 4 -42.80 73.66 3.00
N TYR A 5 -42.91 72.86 4.08
CA TYR A 5 -44.07 72.07 4.58
C TYR A 5 -44.47 70.68 3.95
N VAL A 6 -44.46 69.66 4.83
CA VAL A 6 -45.58 68.73 5.22
C VAL A 6 -45.80 67.33 4.60
N THR A 7 -45.73 66.34 5.52
CA THR A 7 -46.44 65.06 5.80
C THR A 7 -46.46 63.86 4.83
N ASP A 8 -46.02 62.72 5.42
CA ASP A 8 -46.62 61.38 5.49
C ASP A 8 -47.60 60.91 4.41
N GLU A 9 -47.29 59.77 3.76
CA GLU A 9 -48.03 58.50 3.89
C GLU A 9 -47.55 57.45 2.86
N ASN A 10 -47.18 56.26 3.36
CA ASN A 10 -47.48 54.92 2.83
C ASN A 10 -47.34 54.62 1.31
N LYS A 11 -46.32 53.80 0.94
CA LYS A 11 -46.45 52.42 0.38
C LYS A 11 -45.27 52.00 -0.51
N GLU A 12 -45.02 50.69 -0.48
CA GLU A 12 -44.35 49.87 -1.49
C GLU A 12 -42.82 50.00 -1.55
N GLN A 13 -42.11 49.10 -0.86
CA GLN A 13 -41.65 47.79 -1.32
C GLN A 13 -40.28 47.85 -2.03
N SER A 14 -39.43 46.93 -1.58
CA SER A 14 -38.15 46.50 -2.15
C SER A 14 -37.00 47.51 -2.13
N ASP A 15 -36.19 47.44 -1.08
CA ASP A 15 -34.75 47.60 -1.26
C ASP A 15 -33.94 46.89 -0.16
N ASN A 16 -32.77 46.42 -0.59
CA ASN A 16 -31.64 45.92 0.19
C ASN A 16 -31.64 44.45 0.62
N LYS A 17 -30.94 43.63 -0.19
CA LYS A 17 -29.63 43.10 0.22
C LYS A 17 -28.89 42.38 -0.91
N LYS A 18 -27.67 42.88 -1.16
CA LYS A 18 -26.42 42.14 -1.39
C LYS A 18 -26.20 41.62 -2.83
N ILE A 19 -25.36 42.30 -3.61
CA ILE A 19 -23.88 42.19 -3.64
C ILE A 19 -23.42 40.91 -4.36
N VAL A 20 -22.79 41.14 -5.52
CA VAL A 20 -21.79 40.30 -6.21
C VAL A 20 -22.30 39.00 -6.86
N SER A 21 -22.66 39.10 -8.14
CA SER A 21 -22.76 37.93 -9.04
C SER A 21 -22.46 38.30 -10.50
N LYS A 22 -21.37 39.02 -10.75
CA LYS A 22 -20.78 39.09 -12.09
C LYS A 22 -19.32 38.67 -11.97
N ASN A 23 -18.98 37.54 -12.61
CA ASN A 23 -17.63 37.03 -12.97
C ASN A 23 -17.38 35.52 -12.75
N PHE A 24 -18.41 34.66 -12.70
CA PHE A 24 -18.21 33.21 -12.51
C PHE A 24 -18.33 32.34 -13.78
N SER A 25 -18.48 32.93 -14.98
CA SER A 25 -19.10 32.20 -16.09
C SER A 25 -18.26 31.99 -17.36
N GLN A 26 -17.03 32.51 -17.46
CA GLN A 26 -16.23 32.37 -18.70
C GLN A 26 -14.80 31.84 -18.49
N LYS A 27 -14.11 32.19 -17.40
CA LYS A 27 -12.73 31.69 -17.16
C LYS A 27 -12.63 30.17 -16.95
N ASN A 28 -13.67 29.53 -16.41
CA ASN A 28 -13.62 28.09 -16.13
C ASN A 28 -13.85 27.21 -17.36
N LEU A 29 -14.44 27.70 -18.44
CA LEU A 29 -14.65 26.88 -19.65
C LEU A 29 -13.36 26.64 -20.44
N ASN A 30 -12.39 27.57 -20.37
CA ASN A 30 -11.09 27.41 -21.04
C ASN A 30 -10.12 26.48 -20.28
N LEU A 31 -10.39 26.18 -18.99
CA LEU A 31 -9.65 25.18 -18.23
C LEU A 31 -10.08 23.73 -18.57
N TYR A 32 -11.30 23.53 -19.08
CA TYR A 32 -11.79 22.18 -19.42
C TYR A 32 -11.37 21.70 -20.80
N ASN A 33 -10.92 22.59 -21.69
CA ASN A 33 -10.57 22.25 -23.08
C ASN A 33 -9.05 22.16 -23.33
N GLN A 34 -8.21 22.27 -22.29
CA GLN A 34 -6.74 22.11 -22.38
C GLN A 34 -6.22 20.83 -21.72
N ILE A 35 -7.08 19.93 -21.24
CA ILE A 35 -6.69 18.62 -20.72
C ILE A 35 -7.19 17.55 -21.71
N THR A 36 -6.79 17.68 -22.97
CA THR A 36 -6.95 16.62 -23.98
C THR A 36 -5.63 15.92 -24.30
N ASP A 37 -4.59 16.14 -23.49
CA ASP A 37 -3.33 15.40 -23.54
C ASP A 37 -2.91 15.03 -22.12
N ASP A 38 -3.43 13.93 -21.60
CA ASP A 38 -2.78 13.22 -20.50
C ASP A 38 -2.89 11.72 -20.79
N PHE A 39 -2.10 11.29 -21.78
CA PHE A 39 -1.60 9.92 -21.88
C PHE A 39 -0.78 9.59 -20.63
N ASN A 40 -1.43 9.44 -19.49
CA ASN A 40 -0.88 8.77 -18.32
C ASN A 40 -1.75 7.55 -18.03
N PHE A 41 -1.80 6.66 -19.02
CA PHE A 41 -1.86 5.25 -18.69
C PHE A 41 -0.55 4.95 -17.96
N LEU A 42 -0.56 4.95 -16.62
CA LEU A 42 0.57 4.48 -15.83
C LEU A 42 0.72 2.97 -16.05
N PHE A 43 1.27 2.59 -17.20
CA PHE A 43 1.69 1.21 -17.49
C PHE A 43 2.92 0.80 -16.68
N TYR A 44 3.57 1.76 -16.03
CA TYR A 44 4.76 1.56 -15.22
C TYR A 44 4.47 1.86 -13.75
N GLN A 45 5.03 1.02 -12.88
CA GLN A 45 5.09 1.26 -11.44
C GLN A 45 6.53 1.62 -11.08
N ILE A 46 6.71 2.69 -10.32
CA ILE A 46 8.02 3.06 -9.78
C ILE A 46 8.22 2.29 -8.47
N ILE A 47 9.31 1.55 -8.39
CA ILE A 47 9.73 0.81 -7.20
C ILE A 47 10.98 1.49 -6.63
N ILE A 48 10.96 1.79 -5.33
CA ILE A 48 12.10 2.36 -4.62
C ILE A 48 12.85 1.23 -3.93
N ILE A 49 14.06 0.96 -4.40
CA ILE A 49 14.93 -0.08 -3.85
C ILE A 49 15.71 0.53 -2.66
N PRO A 50 15.69 -0.11 -1.47
CA PRO A 50 16.48 0.35 -0.34
C PRO A 50 17.99 0.26 -0.62
N PHE A 51 18.78 1.12 0.02
CA PHE A 51 20.23 1.02 -0.07
C PHE A 51 20.74 -0.27 0.57
N ARG A 52 21.83 -0.84 0.03
CA ARG A 52 22.46 -2.04 0.62
C ARG A 52 22.92 -1.83 2.07
N SER A 53 23.31 -0.61 2.43
CA SER A 53 23.75 -0.23 3.78
C SER A 53 22.60 0.06 4.74
N GLN A 54 21.36 0.10 4.26
CA GLN A 54 20.21 0.44 5.09
C GLN A 54 19.99 -0.64 6.16
N GLN A 55 19.98 -0.22 7.42
CA GLN A 55 19.77 -1.12 8.53
C GLN A 55 18.32 -1.60 8.60
N ILE A 56 18.15 -2.87 8.94
CA ILE A 56 16.84 -3.48 9.16
C ILE A 56 16.34 -3.03 10.52
N VAL A 57 15.20 -2.36 10.54
CA VAL A 57 14.53 -1.92 11.76
C VAL A 57 13.64 -3.06 12.28
N PRO A 58 13.82 -3.50 13.53
CA PRO A 58 12.96 -4.53 14.11
C PRO A 58 11.57 -3.97 14.40
N LEU A 59 10.52 -4.79 14.23
CA LEU A 59 9.13 -4.35 14.38
C LEU A 59 8.86 -3.70 15.74
N PHE A 60 9.36 -4.30 16.83
CA PHE A 60 9.18 -3.78 18.21
C PHE A 60 9.79 -2.39 18.47
N SER A 61 10.69 -1.94 17.60
CA SER A 61 11.31 -0.62 17.72
C SER A 61 10.54 0.48 17.01
N LEU A 62 9.46 0.12 16.29
CA LEU A 62 8.64 1.07 15.55
C LEU A 62 7.80 1.92 16.51
N LYS A 63 8.21 3.18 16.65
CA LYS A 63 7.52 4.19 17.48
C LYS A 63 6.81 5.21 16.60
N ALA A 64 6.05 6.13 17.20
CA ALA A 64 5.41 7.23 16.47
C ALA A 64 6.39 8.07 15.62
N SER A 65 7.67 8.15 16.02
CA SER A 65 8.73 8.83 15.27
C SER A 65 9.10 8.17 13.93
N SER A 66 8.58 6.97 13.65
CA SER A 66 8.79 6.22 12.41
C SER A 66 7.76 6.52 11.33
N ILE A 67 6.66 7.21 11.68
CA ILE A 67 5.59 7.57 10.75
C ILE A 67 6.15 8.53 9.67
N GLY A 68 5.83 8.25 8.41
CA GLY A 68 6.28 9.01 7.24
C GLY A 68 7.72 8.75 6.81
N LYS A 69 8.47 7.87 7.50
CA LYS A 69 9.85 7.50 7.11
C LYS A 69 9.87 6.26 6.22
N PHE A 70 10.84 6.23 5.31
CA PHE A 70 11.15 5.05 4.51
C PHE A 70 12.01 4.09 5.33
N ILE A 71 11.47 2.91 5.64
CA ILE A 71 12.06 1.94 6.57
C ILE A 71 12.14 0.58 5.91
N LEU A 72 13.19 -0.17 6.25
CA LEU A 72 13.38 -1.56 5.88
C LEU A 72 13.09 -2.44 7.08
N VAL A 73 12.14 -3.38 6.94
CA VAL A 73 11.70 -4.30 7.99
C VAL A 73 11.84 -5.74 7.49
N ASN A 74 12.13 -6.66 8.40
CA ASN A 74 12.14 -8.09 8.13
C ASN A 74 11.07 -8.78 8.99
N GLY A 75 10.34 -9.72 8.40
CA GLY A 75 9.31 -10.46 9.12
C GLY A 75 8.81 -11.70 8.38
N ILE A 76 8.06 -12.52 9.09
CA ILE A 76 7.40 -13.72 8.56
C ILE A 76 5.96 -13.37 8.24
N VAL A 77 5.49 -13.80 7.07
CA VAL A 77 4.09 -13.61 6.66
C VAL A 77 3.18 -14.55 7.45
N VAL A 78 2.23 -13.98 8.19
CA VAL A 78 1.29 -14.72 9.05
C VAL A 78 -0.10 -14.82 8.41
N GLU A 79 -0.55 -13.75 7.78
CA GLU A 79 -1.89 -13.65 7.19
C GLU A 79 -1.80 -12.92 5.86
N ILE A 80 -2.52 -13.43 4.86
CA ILE A 80 -2.61 -12.84 3.53
C ILE A 80 -4.09 -12.67 3.20
N ASN A 81 -4.50 -11.44 2.93
CA ASN A 81 -5.86 -11.15 2.47
C ASN A 81 -5.97 -11.42 0.96
N GLN A 82 -7.22 -11.57 0.51
CA GLN A 82 -7.54 -11.64 -0.91
C GLN A 82 -7.14 -10.34 -1.61
N ILE A 83 -6.89 -10.42 -2.91
CA ILE A 83 -6.50 -9.26 -3.72
C ILE A 83 -7.75 -8.41 -3.95
N GLU A 84 -7.66 -7.15 -3.54
CA GLU A 84 -8.65 -6.12 -3.78
C GLU A 84 -8.26 -5.27 -4.98
N TYR A 85 -9.24 -4.59 -5.58
CA TYR A 85 -9.05 -3.73 -6.73
C TYR A 85 -9.50 -2.32 -6.38
N LEU A 86 -8.55 -1.39 -6.26
CA LEU A 86 -8.84 0.02 -5.98
C LEU A 86 -8.97 0.81 -7.27
N LEU A 87 -10.10 1.48 -7.41
CA LEU A 87 -10.31 2.41 -8.51
C LEU A 87 -9.53 3.70 -8.24
N LYS A 88 -8.66 4.10 -9.17
CA LYS A 88 -7.84 5.33 -9.09
C LYS A 88 -8.35 6.47 -9.95
N LYS A 89 -8.93 6.15 -11.11
CA LYS A 89 -9.48 7.11 -12.06
C LYS A 89 -10.84 6.63 -12.49
N VAL A 90 -11.87 7.44 -12.23
CA VAL A 90 -13.21 7.25 -12.80
C VAL A 90 -13.35 8.19 -13.99
N VAL A 91 -13.86 7.68 -15.09
CA VAL A 91 -14.24 8.47 -16.25
C VAL A 91 -15.75 8.43 -16.40
N TYR A 92 -16.36 9.61 -16.45
CA TYR A 92 -17.77 9.78 -16.69
C TYR A 92 -18.00 10.30 -18.09
N LYS A 93 -19.01 9.77 -18.77
CA LYS A 93 -19.40 10.17 -20.12
C LYS A 93 -20.88 10.54 -20.15
N CYS A 94 -21.19 11.66 -20.80
CA CYS A 94 -22.57 12.08 -21.01
C CYS A 94 -23.11 11.49 -22.33
N LYS A 95 -24.30 10.88 -22.33
CA LYS A 95 -24.97 10.39 -23.54
C LYS A 95 -25.36 11.52 -24.50
N SER A 96 -25.82 12.66 -23.96
CA SER A 96 -26.39 13.74 -24.78
C SER A 96 -25.33 14.65 -25.42
N CYS A 97 -24.29 15.04 -24.68
CA CYS A 97 -23.25 15.94 -25.19
C CYS A 97 -21.92 15.25 -25.46
N GLN A 98 -21.80 13.95 -25.17
CA GLN A 98 -20.57 13.15 -25.29
C GLN A 98 -19.37 13.70 -24.53
N PHE A 99 -19.58 14.67 -23.63
CA PHE A 99 -18.53 15.24 -22.80
C PHE A 99 -18.02 14.23 -21.78
N GLN A 100 -16.71 14.18 -21.62
CA GLN A 100 -16.00 13.30 -20.71
C GLN A 100 -15.47 14.07 -19.51
N VAL A 101 -15.68 13.56 -18.30
CA VAL A 101 -15.14 14.11 -17.06
C VAL A 101 -14.35 13.04 -16.33
N THR A 102 -13.14 13.36 -15.90
CA THR A 102 -12.29 12.45 -15.14
C THR A 102 -12.23 12.87 -13.66
N GLN A 103 -12.47 11.92 -12.76
CA GLN A 103 -12.34 12.10 -11.31
C GLN A 103 -11.27 11.14 -10.78
N TYR A 104 -10.24 11.69 -10.12
CA TYR A 104 -9.23 10.89 -9.42
C TYR A 104 -9.71 10.53 -8.02
N VAL A 105 -9.51 9.27 -7.64
CA VAL A 105 -9.97 8.67 -6.38
C VAL A 105 -8.75 8.30 -5.54
N ASN A 106 -8.55 9.04 -4.45
CA ASN A 106 -7.45 8.82 -3.51
C ASN A 106 -7.92 8.15 -2.21
N THR A 107 -9.22 8.11 -1.97
CA THR A 107 -9.84 7.63 -0.73
C THR A 107 -10.65 6.36 -0.99
N ASN A 108 -10.70 5.45 -0.01
CA ASN A 108 -11.48 4.22 -0.13
C ASN A 108 -12.97 4.47 -0.38
N ASN A 109 -13.49 5.57 0.15
CA ASN A 109 -14.86 6.03 -0.09
C ASN A 109 -14.80 7.31 -0.91
N PHE A 110 -15.52 7.36 -2.01
CA PHE A 110 -15.68 8.58 -2.81
C PHE A 110 -17.14 8.77 -3.21
N LYS A 111 -17.52 10.01 -3.52
CA LYS A 111 -18.85 10.33 -4.04
C LYS A 111 -18.75 10.47 -5.57
N PRO A 112 -19.58 9.75 -6.33
CA PRO A 112 -19.57 9.87 -7.78
C PRO A 112 -20.21 11.19 -8.24
N LEU A 113 -19.79 11.66 -9.41
CA LEU A 113 -20.44 12.78 -10.10
C LEU A 113 -21.77 12.31 -10.70
N LEU A 114 -22.86 12.97 -10.32
CA LEU A 114 -24.21 12.65 -10.79
C LEU A 114 -24.64 13.47 -12.00
N ASN A 115 -24.14 14.70 -12.12
CA ASN A 115 -24.61 15.67 -13.11
C ASN A 115 -23.48 16.10 -14.05
N CYS A 116 -23.80 16.29 -15.33
CA CYS A 116 -22.86 16.82 -16.31
C CYS A 116 -22.55 18.31 -16.02
N PRO A 117 -21.27 18.74 -16.02
CA PRO A 117 -20.89 20.14 -15.77
C PRO A 117 -21.20 21.08 -16.95
N VAL A 118 -21.52 20.54 -18.13
CA VAL A 118 -21.76 21.33 -19.36
C VAL A 118 -23.08 22.09 -19.26
N LYS A 119 -23.03 23.42 -19.46
CA LYS A 119 -24.21 24.32 -19.38
C LYS A 119 -25.39 23.86 -20.23
N LYS A 120 -25.14 23.34 -21.44
CA LYS A 120 -26.18 22.83 -22.36
C LYS A 120 -26.98 21.68 -21.76
N CYS A 121 -26.34 20.80 -20.98
CA CYS A 121 -26.99 19.65 -20.36
C CYS A 121 -27.54 19.94 -18.97
N ARG A 122 -27.25 21.12 -18.39
CA ARG A 122 -27.73 21.49 -17.05
C ARG A 122 -29.25 21.73 -17.01
N PHE A 123 -29.83 22.12 -18.14
CA PHE A 123 -31.27 22.38 -18.27
C PHE A 123 -32.08 21.12 -18.59
N THR A 124 -31.42 20.06 -19.07
CA THR A 124 -32.06 18.77 -19.34
C THR A 124 -31.97 17.93 -18.07
N THR A 125 -33.03 17.90 -17.28
CA THR A 125 -33.09 17.27 -15.95
C THR A 125 -33.20 15.74 -16.01
N ASN A 126 -32.44 15.08 -16.89
CA ASN A 126 -32.41 13.62 -16.97
C ASN A 126 -31.11 13.13 -16.31
N PRO A 127 -31.17 12.66 -15.05
CA PRO A 127 -29.99 12.20 -14.31
C PRO A 127 -29.32 10.97 -14.95
N GLU A 128 -30.06 10.17 -15.73
CA GLU A 128 -29.58 8.94 -16.35
C GLU A 128 -28.68 9.14 -17.58
N ASN A 129 -28.46 10.40 -17.99
CA ASN A 129 -27.62 10.70 -19.13
C ASN A 129 -26.12 10.69 -18.80
N PHE A 130 -25.73 10.68 -17.52
CA PHE A 130 -24.35 10.69 -17.08
C PHE A 130 -23.98 9.35 -16.45
N TYR A 131 -23.05 8.62 -17.06
CA TYR A 131 -22.69 7.26 -16.65
C TYR A 131 -21.17 7.11 -16.58
N ILE A 132 -20.72 6.11 -15.81
CA ILE A 132 -19.31 5.73 -15.70
C ILE A 132 -18.95 4.85 -16.90
N ASP A 133 -17.87 5.20 -17.59
CA ASP A 133 -17.30 4.39 -18.65
C ASP A 133 -16.29 3.39 -18.05
N ALA A 134 -16.66 2.11 -18.00
CA ALA A 134 -15.83 1.06 -17.41
C ALA A 134 -14.49 0.88 -18.14
N ASN A 135 -14.43 1.17 -19.44
CA ASN A 135 -13.25 0.91 -20.28
C ASN A 135 -12.15 1.96 -20.08
N LEU A 136 -12.53 3.18 -19.69
CA LEU A 136 -11.61 4.30 -19.51
C LEU A 136 -11.17 4.46 -18.04
N ASN A 137 -11.71 3.64 -17.14
CA ASN A 137 -11.35 3.64 -15.74
C ASN A 137 -9.97 3.02 -15.50
N SER A 138 -9.24 3.57 -14.52
CA SER A 138 -7.99 2.99 -14.05
C SER A 138 -8.20 2.31 -12.71
N ILE A 139 -7.77 1.07 -12.62
CA ILE A 139 -7.90 0.21 -11.45
C ILE A 139 -6.51 -0.32 -11.08
N GLU A 140 -6.18 -0.33 -9.80
CA GLU A 140 -4.93 -0.84 -9.27
C GLU A 140 -5.19 -2.00 -8.30
N LYS A 141 -4.39 -3.06 -8.39
CA LYS A 141 -4.44 -4.19 -7.46
C LYS A 141 -3.83 -3.78 -6.13
N THR A 142 -4.50 -4.09 -5.04
CA THR A 142 -3.98 -3.92 -3.69
C THR A 142 -4.21 -5.17 -2.87
N GLN A 143 -3.26 -5.50 -2.02
CA GLN A 143 -3.35 -6.65 -1.15
C GLN A 143 -2.81 -6.30 0.23
N GLU A 144 -3.54 -6.68 1.27
CA GLU A 144 -3.11 -6.50 2.65
C GLU A 144 -2.53 -7.82 3.19
N ILE A 145 -1.37 -7.71 3.84
CA ILE A 145 -0.65 -8.82 4.45
C ILE A 145 -0.30 -8.43 5.89
N LYS A 146 -0.29 -9.40 6.80
CA LYS A 146 0.26 -9.20 8.15
C LYS A 146 1.57 -9.94 8.30
N ILE A 147 2.58 -9.22 8.76
CA ILE A 147 3.89 -9.77 9.08
C ILE A 147 4.13 -9.77 10.58
N ARG A 148 4.79 -10.81 11.08
CA ARG A 148 5.32 -10.84 12.45
C ARG A 148 6.84 -10.74 12.43
N SER A 149 7.41 -10.28 13.54
CA SER A 149 8.85 -10.36 13.76
C SER A 149 9.35 -11.82 13.81
N ASP A 150 10.60 -12.00 13.41
CA ASP A 150 11.27 -13.31 13.44
C ASP A 150 11.46 -13.79 14.89
N TYR A 151 11.17 -15.06 15.13
CA TYR A 151 11.07 -15.65 16.47
C TYR A 151 12.44 -15.78 17.17
N LEU A 152 13.52 -15.88 16.41
CA LEU A 152 14.87 -16.11 16.95
C LEU A 152 15.51 -14.84 17.54
N LYS A 153 15.00 -13.65 17.22
CA LYS A 153 15.67 -12.37 17.56
C LYS A 153 15.05 -11.62 18.73
N ASN A 154 13.86 -12.00 19.18
CA ASN A 154 13.18 -11.33 20.28
C ASN A 154 13.33 -12.18 21.55
N ILE A 155 14.35 -11.88 22.35
CA ILE A 155 14.69 -12.68 23.53
C ILE A 155 13.92 -12.21 24.79
N ASP A 156 13.42 -10.96 24.82
CA ASP A 156 13.04 -10.33 26.10
C ASP A 156 11.61 -9.76 26.21
N SER A 157 10.75 -9.82 25.18
CA SER A 157 9.37 -9.28 25.28
C SER A 157 8.29 -10.15 24.65
N ASN A 158 7.30 -10.52 25.46
CA ASN A 158 6.24 -11.50 25.19
C ASN A 158 5.13 -11.04 24.21
N SER A 159 5.37 -9.99 23.43
CA SER A 159 4.39 -9.47 22.47
C SER A 159 4.95 -9.60 21.05
N TYR A 160 4.51 -10.63 20.32
CA TYR A 160 4.74 -10.74 18.89
C TYR A 160 4.02 -9.59 18.19
N GLU A 161 4.73 -8.50 17.93
CA GLU A 161 4.15 -7.39 17.19
C GLU A 161 3.86 -7.82 15.76
N ILE A 162 2.59 -7.66 15.39
CA ILE A 162 2.08 -7.92 14.06
C ILE A 162 1.89 -6.56 13.38
N MET A 163 2.49 -6.39 12.20
CA MET A 163 2.35 -5.18 11.40
C MET A 163 1.56 -5.48 10.13
N LYS A 164 0.61 -4.59 9.80
CA LYS A 164 -0.12 -4.60 8.54
C LYS A 164 0.76 -3.98 7.45
N VAL A 165 0.89 -4.66 6.32
CA VAL A 165 1.64 -4.25 5.15
C VAL A 165 0.68 -4.23 3.96
N ARG A 166 0.63 -3.11 3.24
CA ARG A 166 -0.13 -2.97 2.00
C ARG A 166 0.81 -3.15 0.81
N LEU A 167 0.50 -4.12 -0.03
CA LEU A 167 1.14 -4.34 -1.33
C LEU A 167 0.29 -3.69 -2.42
N GLN A 168 0.94 -3.02 -3.38
CA GLN A 168 0.27 -2.35 -4.50
C GLN A 168 0.86 -2.80 -5.84
N GLY A 169 0.02 -2.87 -6.87
CA GLY A 169 0.44 -3.15 -8.24
C GLY A 169 1.12 -4.51 -8.39
N TYR A 170 2.33 -4.52 -8.94
CA TYR A 170 3.13 -5.72 -9.22
C TYR A 170 3.62 -6.46 -7.98
N LEU A 171 3.59 -5.82 -6.80
CA LEU A 171 3.98 -6.47 -5.54
C LEU A 171 2.88 -7.43 -5.04
N THR A 172 1.64 -7.29 -5.50
CA THR A 172 0.53 -8.17 -5.12
C THR A 172 0.74 -9.61 -5.58
N ALA A 173 0.19 -10.58 -4.85
CA ALA A 173 0.30 -12.02 -5.09
C ALA A 173 1.74 -12.57 -5.10
N THR A 174 2.71 -11.81 -4.60
CA THR A 174 4.09 -12.26 -4.57
C THR A 174 4.31 -13.24 -3.42
N CYS A 175 3.92 -12.92 -2.19
CA CYS A 175 4.25 -13.73 -1.01
C CYS A 175 3.28 -14.88 -0.74
N LYS A 176 3.75 -15.89 0.00
CA LYS A 176 2.94 -16.98 0.57
C LYS A 176 2.99 -16.95 2.10
N LEU A 177 2.04 -17.65 2.72
CA LEU A 177 2.01 -17.82 4.17
C LEU A 177 3.28 -18.56 4.62
N GLY A 178 3.91 -18.07 5.69
CA GLY A 178 5.14 -18.63 6.22
C GLY A 178 6.44 -18.13 5.57
N ASP A 179 6.36 -17.37 4.48
CA ASP A 179 7.56 -16.80 3.85
C ASP A 179 8.25 -15.79 4.77
N ILE A 180 9.59 -15.84 4.84
CA ILE A 180 10.42 -14.83 5.48
C ILE A 180 10.71 -13.75 4.43
N ILE A 181 10.27 -12.53 4.68
CA ILE A 181 10.34 -11.43 3.71
C ILE A 181 11.00 -10.19 4.29
N LYS A 182 11.76 -9.51 3.44
CA LYS A 182 12.23 -8.15 3.64
C LYS A 182 11.34 -7.19 2.88
N VAL A 183 10.76 -6.24 3.59
CA VAL A 183 9.87 -5.24 3.01
C VAL A 183 10.43 -3.85 3.29
N ALA A 184 10.55 -3.03 2.25
CA ALA A 184 10.86 -1.63 2.38
C ALA A 184 9.64 -0.79 1.99
N GLY A 185 9.35 0.24 2.77
CA GLY A 185 8.15 1.03 2.57
C GLY A 185 8.06 2.22 3.51
N ILE A 186 6.93 2.92 3.42
CA ILE A 186 6.65 4.09 4.23
C ILE A 186 5.54 3.75 5.22
N ILE A 187 5.74 4.11 6.48
CA ILE A 187 4.74 3.90 7.52
C ILE A 187 3.70 5.02 7.46
N LEU A 188 2.44 4.65 7.30
CA LEU A 188 1.31 5.58 7.17
C LEU A 188 0.20 5.23 8.17
N PRO A 189 -0.46 6.24 8.76
CA PRO A 189 -1.67 6.02 9.53
C PRO A 189 -2.84 5.69 8.59
N SER A 190 -3.71 4.77 9.01
CA SER A 190 -4.99 4.53 8.36
C SER A 190 -6.04 5.51 8.85
N ASN A 191 -6.76 6.11 7.91
CA ASN A 191 -7.89 6.97 8.21
C ASN A 191 -9.14 6.09 8.35
N CYS A 192 -9.45 5.67 9.59
CA CYS A 192 -10.72 4.99 9.89
C CYS A 192 -11.89 5.96 9.74
N THR A 193 -12.49 6.04 8.54
CA THR A 193 -13.62 6.95 8.30
C THR A 193 -14.95 6.47 8.90
N LYS A 194 -15.02 5.22 9.39
CA LYS A 194 -16.28 4.58 9.82
C LYS A 194 -16.84 5.17 11.11
N ASN A 195 -15.98 5.63 12.04
CA ASN A 195 -16.40 6.26 13.29
C ASN A 195 -15.55 7.49 13.60
N LYS A 196 -16.10 8.69 13.41
CA LYS A 196 -15.44 9.97 13.78
C LYS A 196 -15.08 10.10 15.27
N ARG A 197 -15.53 9.16 16.11
CA ARG A 197 -15.36 9.13 17.57
C ARG A 197 -14.33 8.11 18.07
N GLN A 198 -13.80 7.23 17.21
CA GLN A 198 -12.74 6.29 17.60
C GLN A 198 -11.37 6.94 17.38
N ILE A 199 -10.62 7.13 18.47
CA ILE A 199 -9.29 7.77 18.50
C ILE A 199 -8.16 6.75 18.19
N GLY A 200 -8.49 5.59 17.64
CA GLY A 200 -7.51 4.58 17.21
C GLY A 200 -7.20 4.73 15.72
N GLN A 201 -6.04 5.30 15.38
CA GLN A 201 -5.48 5.17 14.04
C GLN A 201 -4.66 3.88 13.99
N GLU A 202 -5.11 2.90 13.20
CA GLU A 202 -4.26 1.75 12.92
C GLU A 202 -3.14 2.20 11.98
N ILE A 203 -1.93 1.67 12.15
CA ILE A 203 -0.79 2.01 11.32
C ILE A 203 -0.56 0.86 10.33
N PHE A 204 -0.21 1.18 9.09
CA PHE A 204 0.20 0.21 8.08
C PHE A 204 1.46 0.68 7.37
N LEU A 205 2.23 -0.28 6.87
CA LEU A 205 3.38 -0.01 6.02
C LEU A 205 2.97 -0.12 4.55
N ASP A 206 3.08 0.96 3.81
CA ASP A 206 2.86 0.97 2.37
C ASP A 206 4.13 0.53 1.67
N SER A 207 4.11 -0.69 1.12
CA SER A 207 5.31 -1.33 0.58
C SER A 207 5.67 -0.73 -0.77
N LEU A 208 6.95 -0.43 -0.94
CA LEU A 208 7.53 -0.01 -2.21
C LEU A 208 8.46 -1.08 -2.77
N PHE A 209 9.03 -1.91 -1.90
CA PHE A 209 9.94 -2.99 -2.27
C PHE A 209 9.69 -4.22 -1.41
N LEU A 210 9.79 -5.39 -2.04
CA LEU A 210 9.64 -6.67 -1.39
C LEU A 210 10.67 -7.66 -1.92
N ASP A 211 11.42 -8.27 -1.01
CA ASP A 211 12.36 -9.35 -1.30
C ASP A 211 12.05 -10.59 -0.44
N LYS A 212 11.84 -11.73 -1.11
CA LYS A 212 11.57 -13.03 -0.46
C LYS A 212 12.82 -13.89 -0.34
N ASN A 213 13.88 -13.53 -1.07
CA ASN A 213 15.07 -14.36 -1.24
C ASN A 213 16.15 -14.03 -0.22
N PHE A 214 15.77 -13.61 1.00
CA PHE A 214 16.75 -13.15 1.98
C PHE A 214 17.86 -14.18 2.26
N ASN A 215 17.51 -15.47 2.32
CA ASN A 215 18.48 -16.55 2.54
C ASN A 215 19.27 -16.95 1.27
N ARG A 216 18.83 -16.53 0.08
CA ARG A 216 19.51 -16.81 -1.20
C ARG A 216 20.42 -15.66 -1.64
N ASN A 217 20.21 -14.47 -1.09
CA ASN A 217 21.04 -13.29 -1.29
C ASN A 217 22.16 -13.24 -0.24
N LEU A 218 22.80 -14.37 0.04
CA LEU A 218 24.16 -14.37 0.58
C LEU A 218 25.04 -13.65 -0.45
N ASP A 219 25.90 -12.74 0.01
CA ASP A 219 26.89 -12.11 -0.86
C ASP A 219 27.65 -13.22 -1.61
N ASN A 220 27.98 -13.01 -2.89
CA ASN A 220 28.68 -14.03 -3.68
C ASN A 220 29.95 -14.54 -2.96
N ASN A 221 30.60 -13.66 -2.19
CA ASN A 221 31.73 -14.00 -1.34
C ASN A 221 31.37 -14.97 -0.21
N GLN A 222 30.23 -14.78 0.46
CA GLN A 222 29.73 -15.68 1.49
C GLN A 222 29.33 -17.04 0.91
N LYS A 223 28.70 -17.06 -0.27
CA LYS A 223 28.40 -18.31 -0.97
C LYS A 223 29.67 -19.10 -1.27
N PHE A 224 30.69 -18.42 -1.82
CA PHE A 224 31.97 -19.04 -2.10
C PHE A 224 32.66 -19.58 -0.83
N LEU A 225 32.59 -18.84 0.28
CA LEU A 225 33.13 -19.31 1.57
C LEU A 225 32.40 -20.58 2.04
N ILE A 226 31.07 -20.59 1.98
CA ILE A 226 30.25 -21.74 2.37
C ILE A 226 30.53 -22.94 1.45
N GLU A 227 30.64 -22.74 0.14
CA GLU A 227 30.99 -23.79 -0.82
C GLU A 227 32.40 -24.37 -0.56
N LYS A 228 33.36 -23.51 -0.19
CA LYS A 228 34.70 -23.94 0.19
C LYS A 228 34.69 -24.76 1.49
N GLU A 229 33.93 -24.33 2.50
CA GLU A 229 33.75 -25.08 3.75
C GLU A 229 33.09 -26.44 3.51
N ILE A 230 32.04 -26.48 2.68
CA ILE A 230 31.38 -27.71 2.26
C ILE A 230 32.39 -28.65 1.57
N SER A 231 33.18 -28.15 0.63
CA SER A 231 34.21 -28.92 -0.07
C SER A 231 35.26 -29.49 0.89
N ASN A 232 35.69 -28.71 1.88
CA ASN A 232 36.62 -29.17 2.92
C ASN A 232 36.01 -30.33 3.74
N VAL A 233 34.72 -30.24 4.08
CA VAL A 233 34.03 -31.32 4.80
C VAL A 233 33.94 -32.59 3.95
N PHE A 234 33.66 -32.47 2.65
CA PHE A 234 33.61 -33.60 1.72
C PHE A 234 34.96 -34.32 1.56
N ASN A 235 36.08 -33.61 1.68
CA ASN A 235 37.42 -34.20 1.53
C ASN A 235 37.82 -35.09 2.73
N HIS A 236 37.11 -35.03 3.85
CA HIS A 236 37.40 -35.86 5.01
C HIS A 236 36.77 -37.26 4.89
N SER A 237 37.58 -38.31 5.12
CA SER A 237 37.06 -39.67 5.32
C SER A 237 36.20 -39.72 6.60
N GLY A 238 34.95 -40.18 6.49
CA GLY A 238 34.03 -40.28 7.64
C GLY A 238 33.11 -39.08 7.87
N ILE A 239 32.61 -38.45 6.81
CA ILE A 239 31.65 -37.32 6.83
C ILE A 239 30.50 -37.57 7.81
N TYR A 240 29.92 -38.76 7.77
CA TYR A 240 28.75 -39.12 8.58
C TYR A 240 29.02 -39.02 10.09
N GLU A 241 30.20 -39.43 10.54
CA GLU A 241 30.57 -39.40 11.96
C GLU A 241 30.91 -37.98 12.40
N LYS A 242 31.61 -37.24 11.55
CA LYS A 242 31.99 -35.85 11.79
C LYS A 242 30.77 -34.94 11.88
N VAL A 243 29.82 -35.03 10.94
CA VAL A 243 28.59 -34.23 10.97
C VAL A 243 27.69 -34.67 12.14
N SER A 244 27.61 -35.97 12.44
CA SER A 244 26.92 -36.44 13.64
C SER A 244 27.54 -35.93 14.94
N SER A 245 28.85 -35.65 14.96
CA SER A 245 29.53 -35.11 16.14
C SER A 245 29.21 -33.63 16.37
N TYR A 246 29.01 -32.85 15.30
CA TYR A 246 28.64 -31.43 15.35
C TYR A 246 27.19 -31.18 15.79
N MET A 247 26.33 -32.20 15.75
CA MET A 247 24.98 -32.11 16.30
C MET A 247 25.06 -32.11 17.82
N ASP A 248 25.22 -30.94 18.42
CA ASP A 248 25.20 -30.73 19.86
C ASP A 248 23.76 -30.77 20.37
N PHE A 249 23.35 -31.94 20.85
CA PHE A 249 22.16 -32.10 21.67
C PHE A 249 22.58 -32.17 23.14
N PHE A 250 21.68 -31.79 24.06
CA PHE A 250 21.87 -31.88 25.51
C PHE A 250 22.15 -33.30 26.05
N PHE A 251 22.14 -34.33 25.20
CA PHE A 251 22.41 -35.71 25.58
C PHE A 251 23.82 -36.15 25.14
N ILE A 252 24.62 -36.56 26.12
CA ILE A 252 25.95 -37.18 25.93
C ILE A 252 25.77 -38.69 25.67
N GLY A 253 26.49 -39.23 24.68
CA GLY A 253 26.69 -40.69 24.52
C GLY A 253 25.89 -41.41 23.41
N HIS A 254 24.83 -40.83 22.84
CA HIS A 254 24.03 -41.50 21.82
C HIS A 254 24.38 -41.10 20.37
N SER A 255 25.53 -41.56 19.87
CA SER A 255 25.96 -41.30 18.49
C SER A 255 24.99 -41.87 17.44
N ASN A 256 24.44 -43.06 17.66
CA ASN A 256 23.47 -43.70 16.75
C ASN A 256 22.15 -42.92 16.62
N PHE A 257 21.72 -42.26 17.71
CA PHE A 257 20.51 -41.44 17.68
C PHE A 257 20.73 -40.14 16.89
N LYS A 258 21.88 -39.47 17.09
CA LYS A 258 22.29 -38.31 16.29
C LYS A 258 22.38 -38.65 14.80
N LYS A 259 22.98 -39.80 14.49
CA LYS A 259 23.08 -40.41 13.15
C LYS A 259 21.70 -40.65 12.53
N GLY A 260 20.74 -41.19 13.30
CA GLY A 260 19.35 -41.38 12.86
C GLY A 260 18.58 -40.07 12.63
N LEU A 261 18.74 -39.08 13.50
CA LEU A 261 18.17 -37.74 13.32
C LEU A 261 18.74 -37.02 12.10
N LEU A 262 20.05 -37.14 11.85
CA LEU A 262 20.69 -36.59 10.66
C LEU A 262 20.08 -37.18 9.40
N LEU A 263 19.87 -38.50 9.37
CA LEU A 263 19.17 -39.16 8.26
C LEU A 263 17.71 -38.71 8.13
N SER A 264 17.02 -38.42 9.24
CA SER A 264 15.66 -37.86 9.21
C SER A 264 15.62 -36.45 8.60
N LEU A 265 16.59 -35.59 8.94
CA LEU A 265 16.70 -34.24 8.39
C LEU A 265 16.99 -34.25 6.88
N VAL A 266 17.91 -35.10 6.43
CA VAL A 266 18.31 -35.22 5.02
C VAL A 266 17.29 -36.01 4.19
N GLY A 267 16.69 -37.05 4.78
CA GLY A 267 15.83 -38.03 4.10
C GLY A 267 14.40 -37.57 3.81
N SER A 268 14.04 -36.33 4.17
CA SER A 268 12.68 -35.81 3.98
C SER A 268 12.29 -35.56 2.51
N ASN A 269 13.21 -35.71 1.54
CA ASN A 269 12.95 -35.52 0.11
C ASN A 269 13.60 -36.61 -0.76
N ILE A 270 13.15 -37.86 -0.64
CA ILE A 270 13.25 -38.83 -1.73
C ILE A 270 11.83 -39.02 -2.27
N GLN A 271 11.44 -38.13 -3.17
CA GLN A 271 10.33 -38.28 -4.12
C GLN A 271 10.89 -38.05 -5.52
#